data_AF-K7NBL5-F1
#
_entry.id   AF-K7NBL5-F1
#
_cell.length_a   1.000
_cell.length_b   1.000
_cell.length_c   1.000
_cell.angle_alpha   90.00
_cell.angle_beta   90.00
_cell.angle_gamma   90.00
#
_symmetry.space_group_name_H-M   'P 1'
#
loop_
_entity.id
_entity.type
_entity.pdbx_description
1 polymer ?
#
loop_
_entity_poly.entity_id
_entity_poly.type
_entity_poly.pdbx_seq_one_letter_code
_entity_poly.pdbx_strand_id
1 'polypeptide(L)' 'MKLSLAITYAIALLFFLLMSNAHSNVSQEKERFMRFDEKRKIELERSSIIHVPLNCPPNKVKVGDRCRSIF' A
#
# COMPACT_ATOMS: atom_id res chain seq x y z
N MET A 1 -8.17 -56.59 -5.44
CA MET A 1 -7.11 -55.56 -5.50
C MET A 1 -7.54 -54.29 -6.24
N LYS A 2 -8.25 -54.38 -7.38
CA LYS A 2 -8.71 -53.20 -8.16
C LYS A 2 -9.71 -52.30 -7.41
N LEU A 3 -10.59 -52.89 -6.60
CA LEU A 3 -11.59 -52.13 -5.82
C LEU A 3 -10.94 -51.22 -4.76
N SER A 4 -9.88 -51.71 -4.10
CA SER A 4 -9.14 -50.94 -3.09
C SER A 4 -8.45 -49.72 -3.70
N LEU A 5 -7.87 -49.87 -4.90
CA LEU A 5 -7.23 -48.77 -5.62
C LEU A 5 -8.22 -47.67 -6.04
N ALA A 6 -9.44 -48.06 -6.43
CA ALA A 6 -10.47 -47.10 -6.80
C ALA A 6 -10.97 -46.29 -5.57
N ILE A 7 -11.09 -46.96 -4.42
CA ILE A 7 -11.51 -46.32 -3.17
C ILE A 7 -10.46 -45.32 -2.69
N THR A 8 -9.18 -45.68 -2.70
CA THR A 8 -8.11 -44.76 -2.29
C THR A 8 -8.00 -43.55 -3.22
N TYR A 9 -8.17 -43.74 -4.52
CA TYR A 9 -8.19 -42.63 -5.49
C TYR A 9 -9.36 -41.67 -5.26
N ALA A 10 -10.56 -42.21 -5.00
CA ALA A 10 -11.74 -41.40 -4.71
C ALA A 10 -11.58 -40.57 -3.41
N ILE A 11 -11.01 -41.16 -2.36
CA ILE A 11 -10.74 -40.46 -1.10
C ILE A 11 -9.69 -39.36 -1.29
N ALA A 12 -8.61 -39.64 -2.05
CA ALA A 12 -7.59 -38.65 -2.34
C ALA A 12 -8.13 -37.45 -3.14
N LEU A 13 -8.96 -37.71 -4.15
CA LEU A 13 -9.63 -36.65 -4.92
C LEU A 13 -10.56 -35.80 -4.05
N LEU A 14 -11.34 -36.43 -3.17
CA LEU A 14 -12.21 -35.72 -2.25
C LEU A 14 -11.41 -34.79 -1.33
N PHE A 15 -10.29 -35.28 -0.80
CA PHE A 15 -9.42 -34.51 0.07
C PHE A 15 -8.77 -33.32 -0.65
N PHE A 16 -8.35 -33.50 -1.91
CA PHE A 16 -7.80 -32.43 -2.74
C PHE A 16 -8.84 -31.34 -3.03
N LEU A 17 -10.09 -31.73 -3.31
CA LEU A 17 -11.20 -30.80 -3.50
C LEU A 17 -11.53 -30.03 -2.22
N LEU A 18 -11.47 -30.67 -1.05
CA LEU A 18 -11.68 -30.01 0.25
C LEU A 18 -10.57 -28.99 0.57
N MET A 19 -9.31 -29.32 0.30
CA MET A 19 -8.17 -28.43 0.58
C MET A 19 -8.08 -27.24 -0.37
N SER A 20 -8.65 -27.34 -1.57
CA SER A 20 -8.70 -26.25 -2.55
C SER A 20 -9.50 -25.03 -2.07
N ASN A 21 -10.47 -25.24 -1.18
CA ASN A 21 -11.33 -24.18 -0.64
C ASN A 21 -10.80 -23.55 0.66
N ALA A 22 -9.70 -24.06 1.20
CA ALA A 22 -9.15 -23.60 2.49
C ALA A 22 -8.19 -22.40 2.37
N HIS A 23 -8.06 -21.80 1.19
CA HIS A 23 -7.21 -20.63 0.99
C HIS A 23 -8.02 -19.40 0.58
N SER A 24 -8.66 -18.77 1.57
CA SER A 24 -9.13 -17.39 1.44
C SER A 24 -8.72 -16.55 2.65
N ASN A 25 -7.71 -15.73 2.39
CA ASN A 25 -7.50 -14.39 2.95
C ASN A 25 -7.01 -14.31 4.40
N VAL A 26 -5.71 -14.58 4.53
CA VAL A 26 -4.82 -13.91 5.49
C VAL A 26 -5.03 -12.39 5.42
N SER A 27 -5.39 -11.85 6.60
CA SER A 27 -5.03 -10.53 7.12
C SER A 27 -5.23 -9.32 6.21
N GLN A 28 -6.45 -8.76 6.25
CA GLN A 28 -6.70 -7.41 5.80
C GLN A 28 -6.24 -6.40 6.88
N GLU A 29 -4.93 -6.33 7.16
CA GLU A 29 -4.32 -5.28 7.98
C GLU A 29 -2.86 -5.00 7.58
N LYS A 30 -2.69 -4.45 6.38
CA LYS A 30 -1.49 -3.74 5.84
C LYS A 30 -1.79 -3.56 4.35
N GLU A 31 -1.88 -2.39 3.75
CA GLU A 31 -1.07 -1.18 3.86
C GLU A 31 -1.91 0.02 3.41
N ARG A 32 -2.03 1.06 4.24
CA ARG A 32 -2.50 2.38 3.79
C ARG A 32 -1.37 3.18 3.13
N PHE A 33 -0.59 2.52 2.28
CA PHE A 33 0.39 3.19 1.44
C PHE A 33 -0.05 3.02 -0.01
N MET A 34 -0.44 4.13 -0.64
CA MET A 34 -0.62 4.12 -2.08
C MET A 34 0.71 3.73 -2.70
N ARG A 35 0.71 2.66 -3.50
CA ARG A 35 1.86 2.30 -4.32
C ARG A 35 2.15 3.50 -5.21
N PHE A 36 3.39 4.01 -5.15
CA PHE A 36 3.85 5.00 -6.11
C PHE A 36 4.03 4.29 -7.43
N ASP A 37 2.98 4.29 -8.26
CA ASP A 37 3.09 3.84 -9.64
C ASP A 37 4.07 4.76 -10.37
N GLU A 38 5.03 4.19 -11.08
CA GLU A 38 6.05 4.92 -11.84
C GLU A 38 5.44 5.95 -12.81
N LYS A 39 4.21 5.68 -13.28
CA LYS A 39 3.40 6.61 -14.07
C LYS A 39 3.12 7.94 -13.37
N ARG A 40 2.96 7.96 -12.04
CA ARG A 40 2.75 9.18 -11.25
C ARG A 40 4.03 9.97 -11.05
N LYS A 41 5.21 9.33 -11.09
CA LYS A 41 6.51 10.03 -11.00
C LYS A 41 6.70 10.98 -12.18
N ILE A 42 6.34 10.51 -13.38
CA ILE A 42 6.43 11.32 -14.62
C ILE A 42 5.43 12.49 -14.60
N GLU A 43 4.24 12.29 -14.02
CA GLU A 43 3.24 13.36 -13.82
C GLU A 43 3.71 14.39 -12.77
N LEU A 44 4.35 13.93 -11.67
CA LEU A 44 4.85 14.79 -10.60
C LEU A 44 6.05 15.63 -11.03
N GLU A 45 6.96 15.09 -11.86
CA GLU A 45 8.05 15.88 -12.44
C GLU A 45 7.54 17.00 -13.37
N ARG A 46 6.33 16.86 -13.93
CA ARG A 46 5.68 17.93 -14.70
C ARG A 46 4.80 18.85 -13.87
N SER A 47 4.58 18.53 -12.60
CA SER A 47 3.85 19.42 -11.69
C SER A 47 4.78 20.56 -11.28
N SER A 48 4.36 21.79 -11.54
CA SER A 48 5.07 22.97 -11.08
C SER A 48 5.01 22.99 -9.55
N ILE A 49 6.08 22.56 -8.89
CA ILE A 49 6.25 22.79 -7.46
C ILE A 49 6.36 24.31 -7.28
N ILE A 50 5.27 24.95 -6.85
CA ILE A 50 5.29 26.37 -6.49
C ILE A 50 6.01 26.46 -5.15
N HIS A 51 7.31 26.74 -5.19
CA HIS A 51 8.07 27.08 -4.00
C HIS A 51 7.65 28.48 -3.55
N VAL A 52 6.64 28.56 -2.67
CA VAL A 52 6.24 29.82 -2.04
C VAL A 52 7.33 30.17 -1.01
N PRO A 53 8.10 31.26 -1.20
CA PRO A 53 9.09 31.66 -0.20
C PRO A 53 8.38 31.99 1.12
N LEU A 54 8.96 31.53 2.23
CA LEU A 54 8.55 31.87 3.59
C LEU A 54 8.87 33.34 3.90
N ASN A 55 8.26 34.26 3.15
CA ASN A 55 8.28 35.67 3.47
C ASN A 55 7.39 35.87 4.68
N CYS A 56 8.02 36.22 5.81
CA CYS A 56 7.28 36.59 6.98
C CYS A 56 6.48 37.88 6.71
N PRO A 57 5.28 38.03 7.30
CA PRO A 57 4.53 39.28 7.25
C PRO A 57 5.39 40.49 7.69
N PRO A 58 5.05 41.72 7.28
CA PRO A 58 5.72 42.90 7.80
C PRO A 58 5.71 42.90 9.34
N ASN A 59 6.80 43.36 9.95
CA ASN A 59 7.07 43.31 11.40
C ASN A 59 7.31 41.91 11.99
N LYS A 60 7.58 40.90 11.15
CA LYS A 60 8.01 39.57 11.60
C LYS A 60 9.33 39.14 10.95
N VAL A 61 10.15 38.43 11.72
CA VAL A 61 11.43 37.85 11.28
C VAL A 61 11.34 36.32 11.26
N LYS A 62 12.02 35.70 10.29
CA LYS A 62 12.12 34.24 10.21
C LYS A 62 13.13 33.74 11.25
N VAL A 63 12.67 32.87 12.15
CA VAL A 63 13.49 32.19 13.15
C VAL A 63 13.21 30.69 13.04
N GLY A 64 14.08 29.97 12.33
CA GLY A 64 13.84 28.58 11.91
C GLY A 64 12.69 28.50 10.89
N ASP A 65 11.74 27.61 11.14
CA ASP A 65 10.57 27.39 10.26
C ASP A 65 9.34 28.24 10.64
N ARG A 66 9.51 29.24 11.53
CA ARG A 66 8.41 30.10 12.00
C ARG A 66 8.75 31.58 11.88
N CYS A 67 7.71 32.39 11.73
CA CYS A 67 7.79 33.85 11.79
C CYS A 67 7.52 34.35 13.22
N ARG A 68 8.43 35.13 13.78
CA ARG A 68 8.30 35.76 15.11
C ARG A 68 8.13 37.27 14.98
N SER A 69 7.37 37.89 15.87
CA SER A 69 7.25 39.36 15.94
C SER A 69 8.55 39.98 16.46
N ILE A 70 8.91 41.12 15.87
CA ILE A 70 9.94 42.02 16.42
C ILE A 70 9.24 42.84 17.51
N PHE A 71 9.69 42.70 18.76
CA PHE A 71 9.22 43.52 19.89
C PHE A 71 10.23 44.62 20.18
#